data_AF-A0A1H6W9H9-F1
#
_entry.id   AF-A0A1H6W9H9-F1
#
_cell.length_a   1.000
_cell.length_b   1.000
_cell.length_c   1.000
_cell.angle_alpha   90.00
_cell.angle_beta   90.00
_cell.angle_gamma   90.00
#
_symmetry.space_group_name_H-M   'P 1'
#
loop_
_entity.id
_entity.type
_entity.pdbx_description
1 polymer ?
#
loop_
_entity_poly.entity_id
_entity_poly.type
_entity_poly.pdbx_seq_one_letter_code
_entity_poly.pdbx_strand_id
1 'polypeptide(L)'
;MTASQTELRRIMAALQDRGMTVEAVEDGALVQDGETRVALFAEPHHQGGVIVRLHLDLELYVEEDSLPDILMGMNLLNQGLDYGALNLDPVEVEDEDEDGPLTFAVLGRSVLWLTDLGNPELARLSEHLRRFEQEVTEAVERTLHGSKGLSA
;
A
#
# COMPACT_ATOMS: atom_id res chain seq x y z
N MET A 1 -11.38 -9.97 22.06
CA MET A 1 -10.09 -9.71 21.39
C MET A 1 -9.78 -10.91 20.51
N THR A 2 -9.71 -10.69 19.21
CA THR A 2 -9.38 -11.74 18.23
C THR A 2 -7.86 -11.98 18.22
N ALA A 3 -7.39 -13.15 17.77
CA ALA A 3 -5.96 -13.44 17.64
C ALA A 3 -5.23 -12.41 16.75
N SER A 4 -5.90 -11.99 15.67
CA SER A 4 -5.49 -10.89 14.77
C SER A 4 -5.19 -9.58 15.54
N GLN A 5 -6.04 -9.16 16.48
CA GLN A 5 -5.81 -7.94 17.25
C GLN A 5 -4.58 -8.02 18.17
N THR A 6 -4.25 -9.20 18.70
CA THR A 6 -3.05 -9.39 19.51
C THR A 6 -1.78 -9.37 18.66
N GLU A 7 -1.83 -10.01 17.49
CA GLU A 7 -0.72 -10.04 16.53
C GLU A 7 -0.42 -8.66 15.97
N LEU A 8 -1.46 -7.91 15.57
CA LEU A 8 -1.36 -6.53 15.11
C LEU A 8 -0.70 -5.64 16.15
N ARG A 9 -1.11 -5.69 17.42
CA ARG A 9 -0.47 -4.89 18.48
C ARG A 9 1.01 -5.20 18.67
N ARG A 10 1.41 -6.47 18.53
CA ARG A 10 2.82 -6.86 18.62
C ARG A 10 3.63 -6.29 17.46
N ILE A 11 3.06 -6.33 16.25
CA ILE A 11 3.65 -5.71 15.07
C ILE A 11 3.80 -4.20 15.29
N MET A 12 2.73 -3.52 15.72
CA MET A 12 2.75 -2.09 15.98
C MET A 12 3.83 -1.69 16.99
N ALA A 13 3.91 -2.39 18.13
CA ALA A 13 4.93 -2.13 19.14
C ALA A 13 6.35 -2.29 18.58
N ALA A 14 6.58 -3.35 17.80
CA ALA A 14 7.88 -3.60 17.19
C ALA A 14 8.28 -2.55 16.14
N LEU A 15 7.31 -1.99 15.41
CA LEU A 15 7.54 -0.90 14.46
C LEU A 15 7.82 0.42 15.19
N GLN A 16 7.10 0.70 16.28
CA GLN A 16 7.36 1.86 17.16
C GLN A 16 8.75 1.80 17.79
N ASP A 17 9.17 0.64 18.29
CA ASP A 17 10.51 0.42 18.86
C ASP A 17 11.63 0.66 17.83
N ARG A 18 11.30 0.61 16.54
CA ARG A 18 12.22 0.87 15.42
C ARG A 18 12.19 2.32 14.91
N GLY A 19 11.41 3.19 15.58
CA GLY A 19 11.35 4.62 15.29
C GLY A 19 10.26 5.05 14.32
N MET A 20 9.38 4.14 13.89
CA MET A 20 8.24 4.47 13.04
C MET A 20 7.09 5.04 13.89
N THR A 21 6.35 5.99 13.32
CA THR A 21 5.10 6.45 13.95
C THR A 21 3.99 5.46 13.59
N VAL A 22 3.27 4.96 14.58
CA VAL A 22 2.20 3.97 14.38
C VAL A 22 0.95 4.39 15.13
N GLU A 23 -0.16 4.51 14.40
CA GLU A 23 -1.48 4.85 14.90
C GLU A 23 -2.44 3.66 14.70
N ALA A 24 -3.22 3.32 15.73
CA ALA A 24 -4.23 2.27 15.64
C ALA A 24 -5.47 2.79 14.90
N VAL A 25 -5.99 2.02 13.94
CA VAL A 25 -7.30 2.25 13.33
C VAL A 25 -8.20 1.02 13.55
N GLU A 26 -9.46 1.08 13.12
CA GLU A 26 -10.48 0.08 13.45
C GLU A 26 -10.05 -1.37 13.15
N ASP A 27 -9.55 -1.62 11.93
CA ASP A 27 -9.14 -2.95 11.47
C ASP A 27 -7.64 -3.09 11.17
N GLY A 28 -6.83 -2.09 11.52
CA GLY A 28 -5.42 -2.04 11.12
C GLY A 28 -4.60 -1.01 11.87
N ALA A 29 -3.50 -0.58 11.25
CA ALA A 29 -2.66 0.49 11.76
C ALA A 29 -2.21 1.41 10.62
N LEU A 30 -2.08 2.71 10.88
CA LEU A 30 -1.37 3.63 10.00
C LEU A 30 0.09 3.72 10.47
N VAL A 31 1.02 3.38 9.58
CA VAL A 31 2.45 3.41 9.83
C VAL A 31 3.08 4.51 8.98
N GLN A 32 3.94 5.31 9.59
CA GLN A 32 4.64 6.42 8.92
C GLN A 32 6.14 6.32 9.19
N ASP A 33 6.92 6.28 8.10
CA ASP A 33 8.39 6.41 8.11
C ASP A 33 8.82 7.56 7.18
N GLY A 34 8.77 8.79 7.68
CA GLY A 34 9.02 9.98 6.87
C GLY A 34 7.72 10.74 6.56
N GLU A 35 7.46 11.01 5.29
CA GLU A 35 6.33 11.87 4.86
C GLU A 35 5.07 11.07 4.54
N THR A 36 5.19 9.82 4.08
CA THR A 36 4.05 9.04 3.60
C THR A 36 3.49 8.13 4.69
N ARG A 37 2.19 7.85 4.60
CA ARG A 37 1.47 6.96 5.52
C ARG A 37 1.04 5.69 4.79
N VAL A 38 1.42 4.55 5.36
CA VAL A 38 1.07 3.22 4.87
C VAL A 38 0.06 2.59 5.82
N ALA A 39 -1.11 2.23 5.31
CA ALA A 39 -2.07 1.42 6.05
C ALA A 39 -1.60 -0.03 6.10
N LEU A 40 -1.57 -0.61 7.30
CA LEU A 40 -1.12 -1.96 7.60
C LEU A 40 -2.25 -2.77 8.20
N PHE A 41 -2.53 -3.92 7.59
CA PHE A 41 -3.53 -4.88 8.07
C PHE A 41 -2.83 -6.21 8.37
N ALA A 42 -3.24 -6.89 9.44
CA ALA A 42 -2.63 -8.14 9.87
C ALA A 42 -3.69 -9.21 10.13
N GLU A 43 -3.54 -10.35 9.45
CA GLU A 43 -4.45 -11.49 9.55
C GLU A 43 -3.68 -12.79 9.80
N PRO A 44 -4.17 -13.68 10.67
CA PRO A 44 -3.56 -14.99 10.87
C PRO A 44 -3.68 -15.84 9.60
N HIS A 45 -2.61 -16.56 9.26
CA HIS A 45 -2.60 -17.45 8.10
C HIS A 45 -2.94 -18.90 8.47
N HIS A 46 -3.63 -19.64 7.59
CA HIS A 46 -4.08 -21.02 7.87
C HIS A 46 -2.93 -22.02 8.05
N GLN A 47 -1.75 -21.74 7.49
CA GLN A 47 -0.54 -22.55 7.67
C GLN A 47 0.34 -22.07 8.84
N GLY A 48 -0.14 -21.11 9.63
CA GLY A 48 0.62 -20.45 10.69
C GLY A 48 1.30 -19.16 10.23
N GLY A 49 1.66 -18.33 11.20
CA GLY A 49 2.19 -16.98 10.97
C GLY A 49 1.09 -15.96 10.68
N VAL A 50 1.51 -14.79 10.19
CA VAL A 50 0.66 -13.61 9.97
C VAL A 50 0.88 -13.08 8.56
N ILE A 51 -0.20 -12.89 7.81
CA ILE A 51 -0.17 -12.12 6.57
C ILE A 51 -0.32 -10.65 6.93
N VAL A 52 0.63 -9.85 6.47
CA VAL A 52 0.60 -8.40 6.56
C VAL A 52 0.29 -7.84 5.18
N ARG A 53 -0.76 -7.02 5.08
CA ARG A 53 -1.10 -6.27 3.86
C ARG A 53 -0.78 -4.80 4.08
N LEU A 54 -0.14 -4.19 3.10
CA LEU A 54 0.24 -2.78 3.11
C LEU A 54 -0.50 -2.07 1.98
N HIS A 55 -1.20 -0.98 2.29
CA HIS A 55 -1.82 -0.10 1.31
C HIS A 55 -1.21 1.30 1.44
N LEU A 56 -0.78 1.85 0.31
CA LEU A 56 -0.26 3.20 0.19
C LEU A 56 -1.18 3.99 -0.72
N ASP A 57 -1.81 5.02 -0.17
CA ASP A 57 -2.57 6.00 -0.96
C ASP A 57 -1.59 6.99 -1.58
N LEU A 58 -1.71 7.19 -2.89
CA LEU A 58 -0.86 8.09 -3.67
C LEU A 58 -1.54 9.43 -3.97
N GLU A 59 -2.80 9.61 -3.57
CA GLU A 59 -3.61 10.79 -3.86
C GLU A 59 -3.72 11.07 -5.38
N LEU A 60 -3.62 10.01 -6.19
CA LEU A 60 -3.72 10.06 -7.65
C LEU A 60 -5.02 9.42 -8.13
N TYR A 61 -5.71 10.13 -9.02
CA TYR A 61 -7.01 9.74 -9.55
C TYR A 61 -6.99 9.71 -11.07
N VAL A 62 -7.68 8.72 -11.64
CA VAL A 62 -7.70 8.43 -13.07
C VAL A 62 -9.15 8.30 -13.53
N GLU A 63 -9.51 9.04 -14.56
CA GLU A 63 -10.81 8.91 -15.22
C GLU A 63 -10.86 7.67 -16.12
N GLU A 64 -12.05 7.08 -16.25
CA GLU A 64 -12.30 5.88 -17.06
C GLU A 64 -11.75 5.96 -18.49
N ASP A 65 -11.91 7.10 -19.15
CA ASP A 65 -11.45 7.34 -20.53
C ASP A 65 -9.93 7.22 -20.69
N SER A 66 -9.17 7.44 -19.61
CA SER A 66 -7.70 7.36 -19.59
C SER A 66 -7.17 5.98 -19.17
N LEU A 67 -8.04 5.04 -18.78
CA LEU A 67 -7.63 3.72 -18.29
C LEU A 67 -6.72 2.93 -19.24
N PRO A 68 -6.97 2.87 -20.57
CA PRO A 68 -6.15 2.05 -21.46
C PRO A 68 -4.67 2.44 -21.43
N ASP A 69 -4.40 3.75 -21.44
CA ASP A 69 -3.03 4.29 -21.44
C ASP A 69 -2.39 4.14 -20.06
N ILE A 70 -3.15 4.41 -19.00
CA ILE A 70 -2.67 4.29 -17.61
C ILE A 70 -2.38 2.84 -17.25
N LEU A 71 -3.23 1.88 -17.63
CA LEU A 71 -3.02 0.45 -17.37
C LEU A 71 -1.74 -0.06 -18.04
N MET A 72 -1.45 0.41 -19.26
CA MET A 72 -0.20 0.06 -19.94
C MET A 72 1.02 0.62 -19.20
N GLY A 73 0.97 1.89 -18.79
CA GLY A 73 2.04 2.52 -17.99
C GLY A 73 2.25 1.81 -16.65
N MET A 74 1.17 1.55 -15.91
CA MET A 74 1.20 0.83 -14.64
C MET A 74 1.75 -0.58 -14.77
N ASN A 75 1.38 -1.31 -15.83
CA ASN A 75 1.91 -2.66 -16.08
C ASN A 75 3.42 -2.65 -16.35
N LEU A 76 3.96 -1.60 -16.97
CA LEU A 76 5.41 -1.44 -17.15
C LEU A 76 6.10 -1.07 -15.83
N LEU A 77 5.50 -0.20 -15.03
CA LEU A 77 6.02 0.16 -13.70
C LEU A 77 6.06 -1.04 -12.77
N ASN A 78 4.99 -1.84 -12.74
CA ASN A 78 4.88 -3.04 -11.91
C ASN A 78 5.94 -4.11 -12.25
N GLN A 79 6.54 -4.09 -13.44
CA GLN A 79 7.65 -4.99 -13.78
C GLN A 79 8.97 -4.62 -13.08
N GLY A 80 9.08 -3.39 -12.56
CA GLY A 80 10.26 -2.88 -11.87
C GLY A 80 10.08 -2.71 -10.37
N LEU A 81 8.93 -3.12 -9.80
CA LEU A 81 8.67 -3.07 -8.36
C LEU A 81 8.96 -4.44 -7.75
N ASP A 82 9.79 -4.47 -6.71
CA ASP A 82 10.19 -5.69 -6.03
C ASP A 82 9.35 -5.92 -4.76
N TYR A 83 8.89 -4.83 -4.12
CA TYR A 83 8.23 -4.88 -2.82
C TYR A 83 6.72 -4.67 -2.87
N GLY A 84 6.12 -4.46 -4.04
CA GLY A 84 4.67 -4.26 -4.17
C GLY A 84 4.24 -4.07 -5.61
N ALA A 85 3.01 -3.59 -5.79
CA ALA A 85 2.44 -3.28 -7.09
C ALA A 85 1.48 -2.10 -6.98
N LEU A 86 1.41 -1.32 -8.05
CA LEU A 86 0.37 -0.33 -8.28
C LEU A 86 -0.92 -1.02 -8.70
N ASN A 87 -2.03 -0.61 -8.11
CA ASN A 87 -3.39 -1.08 -8.39
C ASN A 87 -4.31 0.12 -8.63
N LEU A 88 -5.39 -0.12 -9.37
CA LEU A 88 -6.49 0.82 -9.53
C LEU A 88 -7.68 0.29 -8.74
N ASP A 89 -8.16 1.10 -7.80
CA ASP A 89 -9.40 0.82 -7.10
C ASP A 89 -10.47 1.81 -7.58
N PRO A 90 -11.67 1.34 -7.95
CA PRO A 90 -12.77 2.23 -8.24
C PRO A 90 -13.13 3.02 -6.98
N VAL A 91 -13.32 4.32 -7.14
CA VAL A 91 -13.82 5.19 -6.06
C VAL A 91 -15.35 5.06 -6.05
N GLU A 92 -15.91 4.57 -4.95
CA GLU A 92 -17.36 4.57 -4.76
C GLU A 92 -17.84 6.02 -4.66
N VAL A 93 -18.68 6.45 -5.60
CA VAL A 93 -19.33 7.76 -5.57
C VAL A 93 -20.68 7.55 -4.88
N GLU A 94 -20.93 8.27 -3.77
CA GLU A 94 -22.15 8.10 -2.96
C GLU A 94 -23.45 8.53 -3.69
N ASP A 95 -23.34 9.18 -4.85
CA ASP A 95 -24.48 9.66 -5.63
C ASP A 95 -24.79 8.73 -6.83
N GLU A 96 -25.99 8.15 -6.79
CA GLU A 96 -26.61 7.16 -7.70
C GLU A 96 -26.89 7.69 -9.12
N ASP A 97 -25.91 8.29 -9.79
CA ASP A 97 -25.95 8.41 -11.26
C ASP A 97 -25.10 7.27 -11.85
N GLU A 98 -25.69 6.07 -11.96
CA GLU A 98 -25.08 4.84 -12.49
C GLU A 98 -24.48 4.97 -13.92
N ASP A 99 -24.71 6.11 -14.60
CA ASP A 99 -24.27 6.40 -15.98
C ASP A 99 -23.09 7.40 -16.07
N GLY A 100 -22.51 7.83 -14.94
CA GLY A 100 -21.33 8.72 -14.91
C GLY A 100 -20.00 8.00 -15.14
N PRO A 101 -18.97 8.67 -15.70
CA PRO A 101 -17.66 8.07 -15.91
C PRO A 101 -17.02 7.67 -14.58
N LEU A 102 -16.49 6.44 -14.51
CA LEU A 102 -15.84 5.94 -13.29
C LEU A 102 -14.52 6.67 -13.02
N THR A 103 -14.23 6.87 -11.74
CA THR A 103 -12.92 7.38 -11.28
C THR A 103 -12.23 6.30 -10.47
N PHE A 104 -10.92 6.17 -10.67
CA PHE A 104 -10.08 5.17 -10.02
C PHE A 104 -8.97 5.84 -9.23
N ALA A 105 -8.78 5.41 -7.98
CA ALA A 105 -7.62 5.78 -7.18
C ALA A 105 -6.44 4.86 -7.52
N VAL A 106 -5.26 5.45 -7.68
CA VAL A 106 -4.01 4.70 -7.84
C VAL A 106 -3.44 4.41 -6.45
N LEU A 107 -3.27 3.13 -6.14
CA LEU A 107 -2.78 2.68 -4.84
C LEU A 107 -1.56 1.79 -4.97
N GLY A 108 -0.57 1.98 -4.10
CA GLY A 108 0.44 0.96 -3.85
C GLY A 108 -0.15 -0.14 -2.97
N ARG A 109 0.05 -1.40 -3.32
CA ARG A 109 -0.28 -2.54 -2.45
C ARG A 109 0.89 -3.49 -2.32
N SER A 110 1.04 -4.07 -1.14
CA SER A 110 2.00 -5.13 -0.86
C SER A 110 1.45 -6.15 0.11
N VAL A 111 1.96 -7.38 0.01
CA VAL A 111 1.60 -8.48 0.90
C VAL A 111 2.88 -9.19 1.34
N LEU A 112 3.03 -9.35 2.66
CA LEU A 112 4.16 -10.04 3.27
C LEU A 112 3.66 -11.09 4.26
N TRP A 113 4.07 -12.34 4.10
CA TRP A 113 3.80 -13.38 5.08
C TRP A 113 4.93 -13.49 6.10
N LEU A 114 4.65 -13.17 7.36
CA LEU A 114 5.55 -13.37 8.49
C LEU A 114 5.34 -14.78 9.04
N THR A 115 6.39 -15.61 9.05
CA THR A 115 6.29 -16.99 9.55
C THR A 115 6.07 -17.04 11.05
N ASP A 116 6.61 -16.06 11.77
CA ASP A 116 6.38 -15.79 13.18
C ASP A 116 6.48 -14.28 13.48
N LEU A 117 6.30 -13.91 14.76
CA LEU A 117 6.46 -12.53 15.24
C LEU A 117 7.73 -12.36 16.08
N GLY A 118 8.81 -13.02 15.65
CA GLY A 118 10.15 -12.88 16.19
C GLY A 118 10.89 -11.67 15.61
N ASN A 119 11.97 -11.26 16.28
CA ASN A 119 12.75 -10.10 15.87
C ASN A 119 13.24 -10.12 14.40
N PRO A 120 13.65 -11.26 13.81
CA PRO A 120 14.07 -11.29 12.40
C PRO A 120 12.93 -10.98 11.42
N GLU A 121 11.75 -11.59 11.61
CA GLU A 121 10.59 -11.36 10.75
C GLU A 121 10.07 -9.91 10.89
N LEU A 122 10.07 -9.38 12.11
CA LEU A 122 9.72 -7.98 12.38
C LEU A 122 10.75 -7.00 11.79
N ALA A 123 12.03 -7.39 11.73
CA ALA A 123 13.04 -6.62 11.01
C ALA A 123 12.79 -6.60 9.51
N ARG A 124 12.42 -7.76 8.97
CA ARG A 124 12.08 -7.90 7.56
C ARG A 124 10.85 -7.07 7.20
N LEU A 125 9.81 -7.07 8.03
CA LEU A 125 8.64 -6.21 7.84
C LEU A 125 9.01 -4.73 7.81
N SER A 126 9.84 -4.28 8.77
CA SER A 126 10.28 -2.89 8.83
C SER A 126 11.05 -2.47 7.58
N GLU A 127 12.03 -3.27 7.13
CA GLU A 127 12.75 -2.98 5.88
C GLU A 127 11.81 -3.04 4.66
N HIS A 128 10.92 -4.03 4.62
CA HIS A 128 9.95 -4.20 3.53
C HIS A 128 9.05 -2.97 3.39
N LEU A 129 8.56 -2.42 4.50
CA LEU A 129 7.73 -1.21 4.50
C LEU A 129 8.48 -0.01 3.90
N ARG A 130 9.74 0.20 4.32
CA ARG A 130 10.58 1.30 3.83
C ARG A 130 10.86 1.19 2.34
N ARG A 131 11.19 -0.03 1.88
CA ARG A 131 11.45 -0.31 0.46
C ARG A 131 10.20 -0.15 -0.38
N PHE A 132 9.08 -0.68 0.09
CA PHE A 132 7.79 -0.55 -0.58
C PHE A 132 7.40 0.92 -0.78
N GLU A 133 7.46 1.74 0.28
CA GLU A 133 7.18 3.18 0.18
C GLU A 133 8.12 3.85 -0.82
N GLN A 134 9.43 3.64 -0.67
CA GLN A 134 10.43 4.25 -1.54
C GLN A 134 10.23 3.89 -3.01
N GLU A 135 10.07 2.60 -3.32
CA GLU A 135 9.93 2.12 -4.70
C GLU A 135 8.68 2.66 -5.38
N VAL A 136 7.55 2.64 -4.67
CA VAL A 136 6.28 3.13 -5.22
C VAL A 136 6.34 4.63 -5.45
N THR A 137 6.81 5.41 -4.46
CA THR A 137 6.93 6.87 -4.59
C THR A 137 7.90 7.24 -5.72
N GLU A 138 9.08 6.61 -5.80
CA GLU A 138 10.04 6.88 -6.88
C GLU A 138 9.51 6.47 -8.26
N ALA A 139 8.77 5.36 -8.37
CA ALA A 139 8.16 4.92 -9.63
C ALA A 139 7.12 5.92 -10.14
N VAL A 140 6.30 6.45 -9.23
CA VAL A 140 5.27 7.45 -9.54
C VAL A 140 5.92 8.79 -9.88
N GLU A 141 6.85 9.29 -9.07
CA GLU A 141 7.55 10.55 -9.30
C GLU A 141 8.29 10.55 -10.64
N ARG A 142 9.01 9.46 -10.98
CA ARG A 142 9.71 9.37 -12.27
C ARG A 142 8.74 9.44 -13.45
N THR A 143 7.57 8.85 -13.30
CA THR A 143 6.53 8.86 -14.34
C THR A 143 5.92 10.25 -14.49
N LEU A 144 5.53 10.89 -13.38
CA LEU A 144 4.96 12.25 -13.38
C LEU A 144 5.94 13.33 -13.85
N HIS A 145 7.24 13.19 -13.53
CA HIS A 145 8.26 14.13 -13.98
C HIS A 145 8.78 13.82 -15.38
N GLY A 146 8.76 12.54 -15.80
CA GLY A 146 9.05 12.11 -17.16
C GLY A 146 7.95 12.49 -18.16
N SER A 147 6.71 12.64 -17.68
CA SER A 147 5.54 13.01 -18.47
C SER A 147 5.40 14.51 -18.75
N LYS A 148 6.50 15.28 -18.84
CA LYS A 148 6.49 16.54 -19.63
C LYS A 148 6.11 16.32 -21.12
N GLY A 149 5.89 15.07 -21.54
CA GLY A 149 5.29 14.69 -22.82
C GLY A 149 3.79 14.34 -22.80
N LEU A 150 3.11 14.38 -21.65
CA LEU A 150 1.64 14.25 -21.53
C LEU A 150 1.10 15.52 -20.87
N SER A 151 1.02 16.60 -21.65
CA SER A 151 0.21 17.76 -21.31
C SER A 151 -1.18 17.56 -21.88
N ALA A 152 -2.17 17.88 -21.05
CA ALA A 152 -3.52 18.28 -21.41
C ALA A 152 -3.58 19.24 -22.62
#